data_AF-A0A938V2G8-F1
#
_entry.id   AF-A0A938V2G8-F1
#
_cell.length_a   1.000
_cell.length_b   1.000
_cell.length_c   1.000
_cell.angle_alpha   90.00
_cell.angle_beta   90.00
_cell.angle_gamma   90.00
#
_symmetry.space_group_name_H-M   'P 1'
#
loop_
_entity.id
_entity.type
_entity.pdbx_description
1 polymer ?
#
loop_
_entity_poly.entity_id
_entity_poly.type
_entity_poly.pdbx_seq_one_letter_code
_entity_poly.pdbx_strand_id
1 'polypeptide(L)'
;FFYEDRLMGSKAAFESIIALRDDGETQRFKGLAEQIPSILEALPYDASLKEKLVAIPARPITVADEIYAAGDTRAGAQTTAFSLPNDTRVREKKGTRQVILRNVARAKFNHSWLPLSRLVVAEEQNVDISFDSYFDQLITVELARSILPGAISLADGGATTAREGLRQRYHSLEEAKSDVLGLYMTFHLMDKGLMEKRRAVSVAATYLASVFRVIRFDVGGTHGLAKAIVYNSLARRGAFVYDPTTRRYGAEMKVFRSAVEDLLKELLEVVVSGDYDRAGRLIVEYGLISEDVREKLSELADVPVDIRPEYPIKKALEKGERNGK
;
A
#
# COMPACT_ATOMS: atom_id res chain seq x y z
N PHE A 1 3.48 10.96 -8.11
CA PHE A 1 2.51 10.60 -9.16
C PHE A 1 1.65 11.80 -9.49
N PHE A 2 1.19 11.94 -10.74
CA PHE A 2 0.30 13.01 -11.17
C PHE A 2 -0.94 12.36 -11.82
N TYR A 3 -1.93 12.00 -11.00
CA TYR A 3 -2.99 11.07 -11.40
C TYR A 3 -4.05 11.69 -12.30
N GLU A 4 -4.35 12.99 -12.14
CA GLU A 4 -5.33 13.68 -12.98
C GLU A 4 -4.85 13.90 -14.43
N ASP A 5 -3.54 13.98 -14.66
CA ASP A 5 -2.98 13.97 -16.01
C ASP A 5 -2.93 12.54 -16.56
N ARG A 6 -4.07 12.07 -17.05
CA ARG A 6 -4.23 10.74 -17.65
C ARG A 6 -3.58 10.58 -19.02
N LEU A 7 -2.96 11.63 -19.57
CA LEU A 7 -2.26 11.58 -20.85
C LEU A 7 -0.77 11.34 -20.63
N MET A 8 -0.10 12.27 -19.95
CA MET A 8 1.36 12.26 -19.79
C MET A 8 1.82 12.07 -18.35
N GLY A 9 0.90 12.10 -17.37
CA GLY A 9 1.25 12.03 -15.95
C GLY A 9 2.32 13.04 -15.55
N SER A 10 2.23 14.27 -16.07
CA SER A 10 3.25 15.32 -15.99
C SER A 10 2.75 16.60 -15.30
N LYS A 11 1.42 16.81 -15.21
CA LYS A 11 0.82 18.02 -14.60
C LYS A 11 0.28 17.73 -13.20
N ALA A 12 0.70 18.54 -12.22
CA ALA A 12 0.19 18.45 -10.85
C ALA A 12 -1.21 19.05 -10.72
N ALA A 13 -2.05 18.45 -9.88
CA ALA A 13 -3.31 19.01 -9.43
C ALA A 13 -3.13 19.74 -8.09
N PHE A 14 -3.93 20.79 -7.86
CA PHE A 14 -3.94 21.47 -6.56
C PHE A 14 -4.73 20.65 -5.54
N GLU A 15 -4.15 20.49 -4.35
CA GLU A 15 -4.77 19.83 -3.20
C GLU A 15 -4.35 20.51 -1.89
N SER A 16 -5.16 20.32 -0.85
CA SER A 16 -4.87 20.79 0.50
C SER A 16 -5.39 19.80 1.51
N ILE A 17 -4.55 19.45 2.48
CA ILE A 17 -4.90 18.69 3.67
C ILE A 17 -4.45 19.49 4.89
N ILE A 18 -5.41 19.88 5.73
CA ILE A 18 -5.17 20.51 7.02
C ILE A 18 -5.34 19.41 8.06
N ALA A 19 -4.28 19.12 8.83
CA ALA A 19 -4.28 18.04 9.80
C ALA A 19 -3.56 18.45 11.10
N LEU A 20 -4.01 17.92 12.23
CA LEU A 20 -3.32 18.02 13.51
C LEU A 20 -2.42 16.81 13.69
N ARG A 21 -1.13 17.04 13.89
CA ARG A 21 -0.18 15.98 14.19
C ARG A 21 -0.51 15.35 15.55
N ASP A 22 -0.51 14.03 15.61
CA ASP A 22 -0.57 13.26 16.86
C ASP A 22 0.84 12.82 17.23
N ASP A 23 1.42 13.46 18.24
CA ASP A 23 2.78 13.15 18.69
C ASP A 23 2.89 11.78 19.38
N GLY A 24 1.84 11.34 20.09
CA GLY A 24 1.83 10.05 20.77
C GLY A 24 1.87 8.89 19.78
N GLU A 25 0.99 8.91 18.78
CA GLU A 25 0.98 7.90 17.73
C GLU A 25 2.20 8.01 16.81
N THR A 26 2.64 9.23 16.48
CA THR A 26 3.89 9.43 15.71
C THR A 26 5.08 8.78 16.44
N GLN A 27 5.13 8.91 17.77
CA GLN A 27 6.19 8.35 18.59
C GLN A 27 6.15 6.82 18.63
N ARG A 28 4.97 6.18 18.52
CA ARG A 28 4.81 4.71 18.45
C ARG A 28 5.56 4.10 17.26
N PHE A 29 5.65 4.81 16.15
CA PHE A 29 6.34 4.36 14.93
C PHE A 29 7.74 4.97 14.75
N LYS A 30 8.24 5.68 15.77
CA LYS A 30 9.59 6.21 15.76
C LYS A 30 10.60 5.06 15.63
N GLY A 31 11.63 5.27 14.81
CA GLY A 31 12.71 4.31 14.62
C GLY A 31 12.41 3.21 13.60
N LEU A 32 11.16 3.06 13.11
CA LEU A 32 10.88 2.08 12.05
C LEU A 32 11.61 2.41 10.74
N ALA A 33 11.69 3.68 10.38
CA ALA A 33 12.48 4.12 9.22
C ALA A 33 13.98 3.82 9.39
N GLU A 34 14.49 3.82 10.62
CA GLU A 34 15.89 3.49 10.93
C GLU A 34 16.18 1.99 10.76
N GLN A 35 15.14 1.15 10.68
CA GLN A 35 15.27 -0.29 10.43
C GLN A 35 15.45 -0.62 8.93
N ILE A 36 15.24 0.33 8.02
CA ILE A 36 15.32 0.08 6.57
C ILE A 36 16.64 -0.60 6.16
N PRO A 37 17.84 -0.17 6.63
CA PRO A 37 19.09 -0.86 6.32
C PRO A 37 19.09 -2.34 6.76
N SER A 38 18.64 -2.63 7.99
CA SER A 38 18.58 -4.01 8.51
C SER A 38 17.57 -4.87 7.73
N ILE A 39 16.47 -4.28 7.28
CA ILE A 39 15.46 -4.96 6.47
C ILE A 39 16.03 -5.32 5.11
N LEU A 40 16.71 -4.38 4.44
CA LEU A 40 17.35 -4.62 3.15
C LEU A 40 18.43 -5.71 3.25
N GLU A 41 19.24 -5.68 4.30
CA GLU A 41 20.26 -6.70 4.54
C GLU A 41 19.65 -8.11 4.73
N ALA A 42 18.54 -8.18 5.47
CA ALA A 42 17.84 -9.41 5.81
C ALA A 42 17.03 -10.04 4.66
N LEU A 43 16.83 -9.33 3.54
CA LEU A 43 16.19 -9.90 2.37
C LEU A 43 16.92 -11.19 1.95
N PRO A 44 16.20 -12.32 1.77
CA PRO A 44 16.79 -13.64 1.48
C PRO A 44 17.21 -13.77 0.01
N TYR A 45 17.82 -12.72 -0.54
CA TYR A 45 18.23 -12.61 -1.93
C TYR A 45 19.72 -12.37 -2.05
N ASP A 46 20.26 -12.66 -3.23
CA ASP A 46 21.66 -12.43 -3.57
C ASP A 46 22.04 -10.94 -3.44
N ALA A 47 23.30 -10.69 -3.07
CA ALA A 47 23.82 -9.33 -2.87
C ALA A 47 23.61 -8.44 -4.12
N SER A 48 23.76 -9.01 -5.32
CA SER A 48 23.59 -8.31 -6.59
C SER A 48 22.16 -7.78 -6.84
N LEU A 49 21.14 -8.40 -6.24
CA LEU A 49 19.77 -7.90 -6.28
C LEU A 49 19.57 -6.80 -5.23
N LYS A 50 20.12 -7.01 -4.02
CA LYS A 50 20.00 -6.06 -2.90
C LYS A 50 20.70 -4.73 -3.18
N GLU A 51 21.87 -4.75 -3.81
CA GLU A 51 22.66 -3.56 -4.20
C GLU A 51 21.93 -2.68 -5.23
N LYS A 52 20.96 -3.22 -5.96
CA LYS A 52 20.13 -2.46 -6.91
C LYS A 52 18.99 -1.72 -6.23
N LEU A 53 18.82 -1.85 -4.92
CA LEU A 53 17.78 -1.15 -4.16
C LEU A 53 18.35 0.07 -3.46
N VAL A 54 17.63 1.18 -3.56
CA VAL A 54 18.00 2.45 -2.94
C VAL A 54 16.91 2.87 -1.97
N ALA A 55 17.29 3.07 -0.72
CA ALA A 55 16.43 3.71 0.27
C ALA A 55 16.52 5.22 0.11
N ILE A 56 15.42 5.87 -0.26
CA ILE A 56 15.30 7.32 -0.17
C ILE A 56 15.36 7.68 1.33
N PRO A 57 16.10 8.73 1.73
CA PRO A 57 16.04 9.25 3.09
C PRO A 57 14.60 9.52 3.51
N ALA A 58 14.01 8.59 4.27
CA ALA A 58 12.67 8.72 4.80
C ALA A 58 12.74 9.43 6.14
N ARG A 59 12.00 10.52 6.28
CA ARG A 59 11.77 11.10 7.62
C ARG A 59 10.85 10.16 8.41
N PRO A 60 10.88 10.24 9.75
CA PRO A 60 9.91 9.53 10.57
C PRO A 60 8.48 9.77 10.06
N ILE A 61 7.69 8.69 10.00
CA ILE A 61 6.29 8.79 9.62
C ILE A 61 5.59 9.75 10.57
N THR A 62 4.83 10.68 10.02
CA THR A 62 3.96 11.56 10.80
C THR A 62 2.56 10.98 10.82
N VAL A 63 2.03 10.72 12.01
CA VAL A 63 0.62 10.40 12.18
C VAL A 63 -0.12 11.69 12.49
N ALA A 64 -1.24 11.92 11.80
CA ALA A 64 -2.06 13.12 11.99
C ALA A 64 -3.54 12.79 11.85
N ASP A 65 -4.40 13.63 12.42
CA ASP A 65 -5.84 13.61 12.19
C ASP A 65 -6.23 14.75 11.25
N GLU A 66 -6.89 14.40 10.15
CA GLU A 66 -7.39 15.35 9.16
C GLU A 66 -8.51 16.22 9.77
N ILE A 67 -8.38 17.54 9.63
CA ILE A 67 -9.40 18.52 9.99
C ILE A 67 -10.21 18.92 8.75
N TYR A 68 -9.55 19.07 7.61
CA TYR A 68 -10.16 19.49 6.36
C TYR A 68 -9.31 19.09 5.16
N ALA A 69 -9.95 18.61 4.09
CA ALA A 69 -9.32 18.37 2.80
C ALA A 69 -10.05 19.09 1.66
N ALA A 70 -9.33 19.48 0.62
CA ALA A 70 -9.86 20.15 -0.58
C ALA A 70 -8.98 19.92 -1.82
N GLY A 71 -9.55 20.15 -3.00
CA GLY A 71 -8.87 19.89 -4.27
C GLY A 71 -8.84 18.41 -4.61
N ASP A 72 -7.76 17.94 -5.24
CA ASP A 72 -7.58 16.57 -5.75
C ASP A 72 -7.90 15.50 -4.70
N THR A 73 -7.26 15.58 -3.52
CA THR A 73 -7.46 14.66 -2.38
C THR A 73 -8.91 14.47 -1.90
N ARG A 74 -9.83 15.41 -2.20
CA ARG A 74 -11.24 15.33 -1.81
C ARG A 74 -12.10 14.60 -2.84
N ALA A 75 -11.62 14.44 -4.08
CA ALA A 75 -12.35 13.79 -5.14
C ALA A 75 -12.41 12.27 -4.94
N GLY A 76 -13.61 11.69 -5.06
CA GLY A 76 -13.77 10.23 -5.02
C GLY A 76 -13.33 9.58 -3.70
N ALA A 77 -12.43 8.60 -3.79
CA ALA A 77 -11.90 7.89 -2.64
C ALA A 77 -10.92 8.77 -1.86
N GLN A 78 -11.15 8.93 -0.56
CA GLN A 78 -10.38 9.86 0.26
C GLN A 78 -8.94 9.38 0.49
N THR A 79 -7.98 10.28 0.52
CA THR A 79 -6.57 9.97 0.81
C THR A 79 -6.42 9.47 2.25
N THR A 80 -5.77 8.33 2.46
CA THR A 80 -5.45 7.81 3.82
C THR A 80 -4.03 8.13 4.24
N ALA A 81 -3.10 8.17 3.28
CA ALA A 81 -1.70 8.45 3.50
C ALA A 81 -1.11 9.09 2.24
N PHE A 82 -0.05 9.87 2.42
CA PHE A 82 0.66 10.49 1.31
C PHE A 82 2.15 10.67 1.64
N SER A 83 2.97 10.67 0.59
CA SER A 83 4.42 10.89 0.66
C SER A 83 4.80 12.04 -0.27
N LEU A 84 5.24 13.16 0.30
CA LEU A 84 5.54 14.38 -0.45
C LEU A 84 6.91 14.96 -0.08
N PRO A 85 7.57 15.71 -0.99
CA PRO A 85 7.10 16.09 -2.33
C PRO A 85 7.29 14.98 -3.39
N ASN A 86 6.58 15.09 -4.51
CA ASN A 86 6.73 14.20 -5.68
C ASN A 86 7.99 14.51 -6.52
N ASP A 87 8.53 15.74 -6.45
CA ASP A 87 9.71 16.18 -7.21
C ASP A 87 10.96 15.38 -6.82
N THR A 88 11.46 14.57 -7.76
CA THR A 88 12.63 13.69 -7.57
C THR A 88 13.86 14.44 -7.11
N ARG A 89 14.09 15.65 -7.63
CA ARG A 89 15.24 16.48 -7.30
C ARG A 89 15.23 16.94 -5.84
N VAL A 90 14.05 17.14 -5.26
CA VAL A 90 13.89 17.45 -3.82
C VAL A 90 14.00 16.18 -2.99
N ARG A 91 13.38 15.08 -3.43
CA ARG A 91 13.43 13.78 -2.73
C ARG A 91 14.86 13.27 -2.55
N GLU A 92 15.68 13.34 -3.59
CA GLU A 92 17.09 12.94 -3.54
C GLU A 92 17.90 13.79 -2.56
N LYS A 93 17.65 15.10 -2.50
CA LYS A 93 18.44 16.04 -1.69
C LYS A 93 17.96 16.18 -0.25
N LYS A 94 16.67 15.98 0.00
CA LYS A 94 16.01 16.34 1.28
C LYS A 94 15.10 15.25 1.83
N GLY A 95 14.90 14.17 1.09
CA GLY A 95 13.98 13.09 1.44
C GLY A 95 12.52 13.43 1.18
N THR A 96 11.65 12.53 1.63
CA THR A 96 10.19 12.71 1.66
C THR A 96 9.69 12.82 3.09
N ARG A 97 8.50 13.40 3.25
CA ARG A 97 7.69 13.26 4.45
C ARG A 97 6.51 12.36 4.13
N GLN A 98 6.37 11.31 4.93
CA GLN A 98 5.22 10.41 4.91
C GLN A 98 4.25 10.83 6.01
N VAL A 99 2.99 11.04 5.63
CA VAL A 99 1.92 11.40 6.55
C VAL A 99 0.81 10.37 6.41
N ILE A 100 0.32 9.87 7.55
CA ILE A 100 -0.82 8.97 7.61
C ILE A 100 -1.95 9.64 8.41
N LEU A 101 -3.13 9.70 7.80
CA LEU A 101 -4.32 10.33 8.35
C LEU A 101 -5.11 9.31 9.17
N ARG A 102 -4.87 9.28 10.48
CA ARG A 102 -5.37 8.24 11.39
C ARG A 102 -6.89 8.23 11.48
N ASN A 103 -7.54 9.38 11.64
CA ASN A 103 -9.00 9.46 11.68
C ASN A 103 -9.66 9.04 10.35
N VAL A 104 -9.06 9.37 9.21
CA VAL A 104 -9.52 8.93 7.88
C VAL A 104 -9.36 7.41 7.74
N ALA A 105 -8.19 6.87 8.11
CA ALA A 105 -7.93 5.44 8.19
C ALA A 105 -8.97 4.74 9.08
N ARG A 106 -9.29 5.31 10.25
CA ARG A 106 -10.27 4.78 11.21
C ARG A 106 -11.66 4.72 10.61
N ALA A 107 -12.09 5.80 9.95
CA ALA A 107 -13.40 5.87 9.32
C ALA A 107 -13.53 4.84 8.19
N LYS A 108 -12.51 4.74 7.33
CA LYS A 108 -12.46 3.70 6.28
C LYS A 108 -12.48 2.29 6.87
N PHE A 109 -11.72 2.06 7.94
CA PHE A 109 -11.70 0.78 8.63
C PHE A 109 -13.10 0.40 9.15
N ASN A 110 -13.75 1.31 9.89
CA ASN A 110 -15.04 1.03 10.51
C ASN A 110 -16.18 0.87 9.50
N HIS A 111 -16.23 1.71 8.46
CA HIS A 111 -17.40 1.84 7.60
C HIS A 111 -17.31 1.10 6.27
N SER A 112 -16.10 0.81 5.79
CA SER A 112 -15.89 0.11 4.51
C SER A 112 -15.18 -1.22 4.71
N TRP A 113 -14.08 -1.20 5.47
CA TRP A 113 -13.21 -2.37 5.60
C TRP A 113 -13.78 -3.48 6.46
N LEU A 114 -14.17 -3.19 7.70
CA LEU A 114 -14.60 -4.19 8.67
C LEU A 114 -15.91 -4.89 8.25
N PRO A 115 -16.91 -4.19 7.68
CA PRO A 115 -18.08 -4.88 7.10
C PRO A 115 -17.70 -5.78 5.92
N LEU A 116 -16.77 -5.32 5.07
CA LEU A 116 -16.26 -6.12 3.95
C LEU A 116 -15.50 -7.36 4.43
N SER A 117 -14.63 -7.22 5.44
CA SER A 117 -13.81 -8.33 5.91
C SER A 117 -14.69 -9.48 6.43
N ARG A 118 -15.82 -9.18 7.10
CA ARG A 118 -16.82 -10.15 7.57
C ARG A 118 -17.45 -11.02 6.49
N LEU A 119 -17.49 -10.52 5.25
CA LEU A 119 -18.07 -11.24 4.11
C LEU A 119 -17.01 -11.93 3.24
N VAL A 120 -15.77 -11.45 3.30
CA VAL A 120 -14.66 -11.91 2.47
C VAL A 120 -13.78 -12.91 3.19
N VAL A 121 -13.37 -12.62 4.42
CA VAL A 121 -12.34 -13.38 5.14
C VAL A 121 -12.97 -14.51 5.94
N ALA A 122 -12.33 -15.68 5.93
CA ALA A 122 -12.67 -16.84 6.74
C ALA A 122 -12.89 -16.45 8.21
N GLU A 123 -13.92 -17.02 8.84
CA GLU A 123 -14.44 -16.52 10.12
C GLU A 123 -13.40 -16.57 11.23
N GLU A 124 -12.68 -17.68 11.28
CA GLU A 124 -11.62 -17.99 12.23
C GLU A 124 -10.39 -17.09 12.08
N GLN A 125 -10.19 -16.44 10.92
CA GLN A 125 -9.10 -15.47 10.71
C GLN A 125 -9.57 -14.03 10.85
N ASN A 126 -10.88 -13.80 10.80
CA ASN A 126 -11.49 -12.48 10.91
C ASN A 126 -11.46 -11.93 12.33
N VAL A 127 -11.52 -12.81 13.33
CA VAL A 127 -11.49 -12.46 14.76
C VAL A 127 -10.25 -11.66 15.16
N ASP A 128 -9.16 -11.81 14.41
CA ASP A 128 -7.90 -11.12 14.68
C ASP A 128 -7.77 -9.78 13.92
N ILE A 129 -8.70 -9.45 13.02
CA ILE A 129 -8.70 -8.18 12.29
C ILE A 129 -9.07 -7.05 13.24
N SER A 130 -8.14 -6.11 13.42
CA SER A 130 -8.31 -4.92 14.26
C SER A 130 -7.89 -3.67 13.51
N PHE A 131 -8.27 -2.50 14.02
CA PHE A 131 -7.76 -1.26 13.45
C PHE A 131 -6.23 -1.21 13.52
N ASP A 132 -5.64 -1.69 14.62
CA ASP A 132 -4.20 -1.59 14.76
C ASP A 132 -3.45 -2.51 13.78
N SER A 133 -3.97 -3.71 13.46
CA SER A 133 -3.36 -4.54 12.41
C SER A 133 -3.47 -3.88 11.03
N TYR A 134 -4.62 -3.27 10.73
CA TYR A 134 -4.82 -2.45 9.54
C TYR A 134 -3.86 -1.26 9.46
N PHE A 135 -3.69 -0.55 10.57
CA PHE A 135 -2.89 0.66 10.63
C PHE A 135 -1.38 0.35 10.59
N ASP A 136 -0.92 -0.67 11.32
CA ASP A 136 0.47 -1.12 11.29
C ASP A 136 0.86 -1.59 9.88
N GLN A 137 -0.05 -2.25 9.16
CA GLN A 137 0.18 -2.64 7.78
C GLN A 137 0.24 -1.44 6.83
N LEU A 138 -0.62 -0.44 7.02
CA LEU A 138 -0.54 0.80 6.25
C LEU A 138 0.83 1.49 6.47
N ILE A 139 1.32 1.53 7.72
CA ILE A 139 2.63 2.06 8.07
C ILE A 139 3.76 1.36 7.30
N THR A 140 3.77 0.02 7.28
CA THR A 140 4.85 -0.74 6.63
C THR A 140 4.81 -0.64 5.11
N VAL A 141 3.62 -0.60 4.50
CA VAL A 141 3.50 -0.34 3.06
C VAL A 141 3.99 1.06 2.70
N GLU A 142 3.68 2.09 3.51
CA GLU A 142 4.25 3.41 3.28
C GLU A 142 5.78 3.39 3.41
N LEU A 143 6.36 2.78 4.45
CA LEU A 143 7.81 2.64 4.55
C LEU A 143 8.42 1.92 3.36
N ALA A 144 7.78 0.85 2.87
CA ALA A 144 8.22 0.09 1.71
C ALA A 144 8.27 0.93 0.42
N ARG A 145 7.41 1.96 0.27
CA ARG A 145 7.47 2.92 -0.85
C ARG A 145 8.70 3.85 -0.82
N SER A 146 9.44 3.88 0.29
CA SER A 146 10.73 4.60 0.36
C SER A 146 11.90 3.79 -0.18
N ILE A 147 11.70 2.49 -0.48
CA ILE A 147 12.71 1.61 -1.08
C ILE A 147 12.40 1.49 -2.57
N LEU A 148 13.24 2.08 -3.41
CA LEU A 148 13.06 2.14 -4.86
C LEU A 148 14.15 1.33 -5.59
N PRO A 149 13.92 0.93 -6.85
CA PRO A 149 15.01 0.53 -7.73
C PRO A 149 15.99 1.68 -7.94
N GLY A 150 17.28 1.37 -7.93
CA GLY A 150 18.36 2.26 -8.35
C GLY A 150 18.40 2.47 -9.86
N ALA A 151 19.40 3.22 -10.32
CA ALA A 151 19.67 3.38 -11.75
C ALA A 151 20.04 2.04 -12.40
N ILE A 152 19.62 1.85 -13.64
CA ILE A 152 19.84 0.65 -14.44
C ILE A 152 20.89 0.98 -15.49
N SER A 153 22.03 0.29 -15.44
CA SER A 153 23.07 0.44 -16.46
C SER A 153 22.66 -0.22 -17.78
N LEU A 154 22.85 0.49 -18.88
CA LEU A 154 22.60 0.01 -20.24
C LEU A 154 23.88 -0.56 -20.87
N ALA A 155 23.73 -1.43 -21.86
CA ALA A 155 24.85 -2.09 -22.54
C ALA A 155 25.77 -1.12 -23.31
N ASP A 156 25.25 0.05 -23.69
CA ASP A 156 25.99 1.13 -24.35
C ASP A 156 26.74 2.06 -23.37
N GLY A 157 26.74 1.73 -22.07
CA GLY A 157 27.35 2.54 -21.02
C GLY A 157 26.46 3.68 -20.51
N GLY A 158 25.23 3.82 -21.05
CA GLY A 158 24.22 4.74 -20.54
C GLY A 158 23.56 4.24 -19.24
N ALA A 159 22.66 5.06 -18.70
CA ALA A 159 21.82 4.69 -17.58
C ALA A 159 20.35 5.03 -17.88
N THR A 160 19.45 4.20 -17.37
CA THR A 160 18.00 4.41 -17.40
C THR A 160 17.43 4.18 -16.00
N THR A 161 16.14 4.47 -15.81
CA THR A 161 15.40 4.18 -14.59
C THR A 161 14.38 3.08 -14.83
N ALA A 162 13.96 2.40 -13.75
CA ALA A 162 12.85 1.45 -13.81
C ALA A 162 11.58 2.09 -14.41
N ARG A 163 11.34 3.38 -14.14
CA ARG A 163 10.20 4.12 -14.71
C ARG A 163 10.30 4.24 -16.23
N GLU A 164 11.47 4.56 -16.76
CA GLU A 164 11.69 4.70 -18.20
C GLU A 164 11.67 3.35 -18.92
N GLY A 165 12.25 2.31 -18.30
CA GLY A 165 12.24 0.95 -18.83
C GLY A 165 10.84 0.33 -18.87
N LEU A 166 10.11 0.40 -17.76
CA LEU A 166 8.79 -0.24 -17.62
C LEU A 166 7.63 0.61 -18.18
N ARG A 167 7.83 1.91 -18.38
CA ARG A 167 6.86 2.83 -19.00
C ARG A 167 5.50 2.74 -18.29
N GLN A 168 4.40 2.53 -19.03
CA GLN A 168 3.05 2.44 -18.48
C GLN A 168 2.83 1.27 -17.51
N ARG A 169 3.76 0.29 -17.48
CA ARG A 169 3.70 -0.85 -16.56
C ARG A 169 4.34 -0.54 -15.20
N TYR A 170 5.14 0.53 -15.11
CA TYR A 170 5.93 0.86 -13.92
C TYR A 170 5.07 1.02 -12.67
N HIS A 171 4.03 1.84 -12.75
CA HIS A 171 3.30 2.30 -11.57
C HIS A 171 2.60 1.17 -10.81
N SER A 172 1.93 0.27 -11.52
CA SER A 172 1.28 -0.88 -10.87
C SER A 172 2.28 -1.88 -10.29
N LEU A 173 3.44 -2.06 -10.93
CA LEU A 173 4.48 -2.95 -10.44
C LEU A 173 5.20 -2.37 -9.21
N GLU A 174 5.41 -1.06 -9.16
CA GLU A 174 5.98 -0.38 -8.01
C GLU A 174 5.04 -0.44 -6.79
N GLU A 175 3.73 -0.28 -7.01
CA GLU A 175 2.72 -0.48 -5.97
C GLU A 175 2.66 -1.94 -5.50
N ALA A 176 2.65 -2.91 -6.43
CA ALA A 176 2.67 -4.34 -6.08
C ALA A 176 3.92 -4.71 -5.27
N LYS A 177 5.11 -4.23 -5.69
CA LYS A 177 6.35 -4.41 -4.95
C LYS A 177 6.26 -3.80 -3.55
N SER A 178 5.71 -2.60 -3.41
CA SER A 178 5.60 -1.92 -2.11
C SER A 178 4.61 -2.62 -1.18
N ASP A 179 3.51 -3.14 -1.71
CA ASP A 179 2.56 -3.98 -0.97
C ASP A 179 3.23 -5.24 -0.41
N VAL A 180 3.94 -6.00 -1.26
CA VAL A 180 4.59 -7.26 -0.85
C VAL A 180 5.79 -7.01 0.06
N LEU A 181 6.57 -5.97 -0.22
CA LEU A 181 7.66 -5.55 0.67
C LEU A 181 7.11 -5.09 2.03
N GLY A 182 5.98 -4.39 2.07
CA GLY A 182 5.30 -4.02 3.32
C GLY A 182 4.87 -5.25 4.14
N LEU A 183 4.36 -6.30 3.48
CA LEU A 183 4.08 -7.59 4.14
C LEU A 183 5.36 -8.20 4.73
N TYR A 184 6.44 -8.30 3.95
CA TYR A 184 7.73 -8.79 4.41
C TYR A 184 8.25 -7.99 5.61
N MET A 185 8.24 -6.65 5.51
CA MET A 185 8.67 -5.73 6.57
C MET A 185 7.88 -5.95 7.85
N THR A 186 6.57 -6.16 7.74
CA THR A 186 5.71 -6.40 8.90
C THR A 186 6.15 -7.65 9.67
N PHE A 187 6.36 -8.77 8.97
CA PHE A 187 6.84 -9.99 9.63
C PHE A 187 8.27 -9.86 10.17
N HIS A 188 9.16 -9.19 9.43
CA HIS A 188 10.52 -8.93 9.91
C HIS A 188 10.53 -8.11 11.20
N LEU A 189 9.73 -7.04 11.27
CA LEU A 189 9.60 -6.19 12.45
C LEU A 189 8.96 -6.94 13.63
N MET A 190 8.01 -7.85 13.37
CA MET A 190 7.49 -8.76 14.39
C MET A 190 8.57 -9.69 14.93
N ASP A 191 9.40 -10.27 14.06
CA ASP A 191 10.47 -11.19 14.45
C ASP A 191 11.53 -10.48 15.32
N LYS A 192 11.81 -9.19 15.03
CA LYS A 192 12.66 -8.29 15.83
C LYS A 192 12.00 -7.77 17.12
N GLY A 193 10.71 -8.03 17.35
CA GLY A 193 9.98 -7.54 18.53
C GLY A 193 9.60 -6.05 18.48
N LEU A 194 9.69 -5.42 17.31
CA LEU A 194 9.29 -4.03 17.07
C LEU A 194 7.80 -3.90 16.69
N MET A 195 7.15 -5.03 16.38
CA MET A 195 5.70 -5.15 16.17
C MET A 195 5.15 -6.40 16.89
N GLU A 196 3.86 -6.40 17.16
CA GLU A 196 3.22 -7.42 18.00
C GLU A 196 3.06 -8.78 17.26
N LYS A 197 3.77 -9.83 17.72
CA LYS A 197 3.77 -11.15 17.07
C LYS A 197 2.41 -11.83 16.96
N ARG A 198 1.48 -11.58 17.90
CA ARG A 198 0.14 -12.20 17.90
C ARG A 198 -0.76 -11.78 16.72
N ARG A 199 -0.28 -10.88 15.86
CA ARG A 199 -1.00 -10.36 14.69
C ARG A 199 -0.62 -11.05 13.38
N ALA A 200 0.19 -12.12 13.38
CA ALA A 200 0.67 -12.73 12.13
C ALA A 200 -0.46 -13.18 11.19
N VAL A 201 -1.50 -13.84 11.72
CA VAL A 201 -2.69 -14.22 10.94
C VAL A 201 -3.45 -12.98 10.49
N SER A 202 -3.60 -11.98 11.37
CA SER A 202 -4.33 -10.76 11.01
C SER A 202 -3.62 -9.92 9.96
N VAL A 203 -2.29 -9.98 9.82
CA VAL A 203 -1.58 -9.32 8.71
C VAL A 203 -2.03 -9.88 7.36
N ALA A 204 -2.09 -11.21 7.23
CA ALA A 204 -2.52 -11.85 5.99
C ALA A 204 -4.01 -11.61 5.71
N ALA A 205 -4.85 -11.76 6.74
CA ALA A 205 -6.29 -11.51 6.66
C ALA A 205 -6.63 -10.04 6.33
N THR A 206 -5.88 -9.10 6.92
CA THR A 206 -5.98 -7.66 6.62
C THR A 206 -5.55 -7.41 5.18
N TYR A 207 -4.42 -7.94 4.71
CA TYR A 207 -4.05 -7.79 3.29
C TYR A 207 -5.12 -8.32 2.35
N LEU A 208 -5.69 -9.50 2.64
CA LEU A 208 -6.74 -10.11 1.85
C LEU A 208 -7.97 -9.20 1.74
N ALA A 209 -8.48 -8.66 2.86
CA ALA A 209 -9.56 -7.69 2.84
C ALA A 209 -9.20 -6.42 2.02
N SER A 210 -7.94 -6.01 2.03
CA SER A 210 -7.43 -4.88 1.24
C SER A 210 -7.61 -5.07 -0.26
N VAL A 211 -7.41 -6.29 -0.76
CA VAL A 211 -7.51 -6.64 -2.19
C VAL A 211 -8.91 -6.31 -2.68
N PHE A 212 -9.93 -6.87 -2.02
CA PHE A 212 -11.32 -6.66 -2.40
C PHE A 212 -11.73 -5.20 -2.24
N ARG A 213 -11.31 -4.51 -1.17
CA ARG A 213 -11.64 -3.09 -1.01
C ARG A 213 -11.10 -2.23 -2.14
N VAL A 214 -9.82 -2.40 -2.48
CA VAL A 214 -9.15 -1.56 -3.49
C VAL A 214 -9.69 -1.82 -4.89
N ILE A 215 -9.91 -3.09 -5.24
CA ILE A 215 -10.47 -3.44 -6.55
C ILE A 215 -11.84 -2.76 -6.75
N ARG A 216 -12.66 -2.58 -5.70
CA ARG A 216 -13.98 -1.94 -5.81
C ARG A 216 -13.97 -0.49 -6.28
N PHE A 217 -12.89 0.27 -6.07
CA PHE A 217 -12.80 1.67 -6.52
C PHE A 217 -11.74 1.94 -7.58
N ASP A 218 -10.85 0.98 -7.86
CA ASP A 218 -9.74 1.14 -8.81
C ASP A 218 -9.64 -0.03 -9.79
N VAL A 219 -10.79 -0.53 -10.28
CA VAL A 219 -10.83 -1.62 -11.27
C VAL A 219 -10.04 -1.22 -12.51
N GLY A 220 -8.97 -1.97 -12.81
CA GLY A 220 -8.11 -1.71 -13.98
C GLY A 220 -7.21 -0.47 -13.85
N GLY A 221 -7.24 0.23 -12.72
CA GLY A 221 -6.30 1.29 -12.40
C GLY A 221 -5.04 0.78 -11.71
N THR A 222 -4.20 1.71 -11.24
CA THR A 222 -2.84 1.40 -10.77
C THR A 222 -2.83 0.45 -9.58
N HIS A 223 -3.60 0.78 -8.54
CA HIS A 223 -3.64 0.02 -7.28
C HIS A 223 -4.48 -1.24 -7.43
N GLY A 224 -5.59 -1.19 -8.18
CA GLY A 224 -6.39 -2.38 -8.46
C GLY A 224 -5.61 -3.45 -9.21
N LEU A 225 -4.83 -3.06 -10.23
CA LEU A 225 -3.93 -3.97 -10.94
C LEU A 225 -2.84 -4.52 -10.02
N ALA A 226 -2.24 -3.68 -9.16
CA ALA A 226 -1.25 -4.13 -8.17
C ALA A 226 -1.84 -5.19 -7.22
N LYS A 227 -3.04 -4.95 -6.69
CA LYS A 227 -3.74 -5.90 -5.80
C LYS A 227 -4.08 -7.19 -6.50
N ALA A 228 -4.53 -7.15 -7.76
CA ALA A 228 -4.79 -8.35 -8.56
C ALA A 228 -3.52 -9.18 -8.74
N ILE A 229 -2.41 -8.54 -9.12
CA ILE A 229 -1.10 -9.20 -9.28
C ILE A 229 -0.71 -9.91 -8.00
N VAL A 230 -0.74 -9.22 -6.86
CA VAL A 230 -0.29 -9.81 -5.59
C VAL A 230 -1.24 -10.91 -5.14
N TYR A 231 -2.55 -10.70 -5.21
CA TYR A 231 -3.53 -11.71 -4.80
C TYR A 231 -3.40 -12.99 -5.63
N ASN A 232 -3.45 -12.89 -6.96
CA ASN A 232 -3.40 -14.05 -7.84
C ASN A 232 -2.08 -14.81 -7.73
N SER A 233 -0.98 -14.08 -7.54
CA SER A 233 0.35 -14.66 -7.35
C SER A 233 0.47 -15.44 -6.03
N LEU A 234 -0.05 -14.88 -4.94
CA LEU A 234 -0.10 -15.56 -3.63
C LEU A 234 -1.10 -16.73 -3.64
N ALA A 235 -2.24 -16.59 -4.31
CA ALA A 235 -3.21 -17.67 -4.49
C ALA A 235 -2.61 -18.84 -5.29
N ARG A 236 -1.88 -18.58 -6.39
CA ARG A 236 -1.18 -19.61 -7.17
C ARG A 236 -0.13 -20.35 -6.32
N ARG A 237 0.48 -19.67 -5.33
CA ARG A 237 1.43 -20.24 -4.38
C ARG A 237 0.76 -20.93 -3.18
N GLY A 238 -0.57 -21.03 -3.17
CA GLY A 238 -1.35 -21.62 -2.08
C GLY A 238 -1.41 -20.78 -0.81
N ALA A 239 -0.88 -19.54 -0.82
CA ALA A 239 -0.86 -18.66 0.33
C ALA A 239 -2.22 -18.01 0.60
N PHE A 240 -3.04 -17.83 -0.43
CA PHE A 240 -4.46 -17.51 -0.30
C PHE A 240 -5.31 -18.65 -0.87
N VAL A 241 -6.38 -18.98 -0.17
CA VAL A 241 -7.27 -20.08 -0.49
C VAL A 241 -8.71 -19.59 -0.49
N TYR A 242 -9.49 -20.02 -1.47
CA TYR A 242 -10.93 -19.81 -1.54
C TYR A 242 -11.65 -21.10 -1.12
N ASP A 243 -12.56 -21.00 -0.15
CA ASP A 243 -13.43 -22.10 0.24
C ASP A 243 -14.78 -21.98 -0.49
N PRO A 244 -15.13 -22.89 -1.41
CA PRO A 244 -16.39 -22.82 -2.15
C PRO A 244 -17.63 -23.08 -1.28
N THR A 245 -17.49 -23.70 -0.10
CA THR A 245 -18.59 -24.02 0.81
C THR A 245 -19.04 -22.77 1.55
N THR A 246 -18.08 -22.08 2.19
CA THR A 246 -18.35 -20.83 2.90
C THR A 246 -18.34 -19.60 1.97
N ARG A 247 -17.87 -19.76 0.73
CA ARG A 247 -17.60 -18.69 -0.23
C ARG A 247 -16.69 -17.61 0.37
N ARG A 248 -15.74 -17.99 1.23
CA ARG A 248 -14.80 -17.05 1.90
C ARG A 248 -13.36 -17.37 1.56
N TYR A 249 -12.49 -16.42 1.82
CA TYR A 249 -11.07 -16.46 1.52
C TYR A 249 -10.26 -16.52 2.81
N GLY A 250 -9.20 -17.32 2.83
CA GLY A 250 -8.29 -17.42 3.98
C GLY A 250 -6.83 -17.41 3.54
N ALA A 251 -5.94 -17.28 4.52
CA ALA A 251 -4.50 -17.40 4.33
C ALA A 251 -3.96 -18.71 4.89
N GLU A 252 -3.12 -19.43 4.13
CA GLU A 252 -2.39 -20.60 4.62
C GLU A 252 -1.04 -20.16 5.19
N MET A 253 -1.01 -19.95 6.51
CA MET A 253 0.15 -19.37 7.19
C MET A 253 1.41 -20.22 7.11
N LYS A 254 1.30 -21.54 6.86
CA LYS A 254 2.49 -22.40 6.68
C LYS A 254 3.30 -22.04 5.44
N VAL A 255 2.67 -21.52 4.40
CA VAL A 255 3.32 -21.14 3.12
C VAL A 255 3.31 -19.64 2.86
N PHE A 256 2.57 -18.86 3.66
CA PHE A 256 2.35 -17.44 3.41
C PHE A 256 3.65 -16.63 3.36
N ARG A 257 4.54 -16.80 4.34
CA ARG A 257 5.80 -16.02 4.40
C ARG A 257 6.72 -16.33 3.23
N SER A 258 6.93 -17.60 2.89
CA SER A 258 7.76 -17.99 1.74
C SER A 258 7.14 -17.52 0.41
N ALA A 259 5.81 -17.58 0.27
CA ALA A 259 5.14 -17.06 -0.92
C ALA A 259 5.30 -15.54 -1.09
N VAL A 260 5.28 -14.78 0.02
CA VAL A 260 5.59 -13.35 0.04
C VAL A 260 7.04 -13.09 -0.38
N GLU A 261 8.00 -13.86 0.15
CA GLU A 261 9.41 -13.74 -0.22
C GLU A 261 9.67 -14.06 -1.69
N ASP A 262 9.06 -15.11 -2.23
CA ASP A 262 9.19 -15.51 -3.64
C ASP A 262 8.59 -14.47 -4.57
N LEU A 263 7.40 -13.96 -4.26
CA LEU A 263 6.76 -12.93 -5.05
C LEU A 263 7.53 -11.60 -4.99
N LEU A 264 8.03 -11.23 -3.82
CA LEU A 264 8.85 -10.03 -3.68
C LEU A 264 10.12 -10.14 -4.53
N LYS A 265 10.78 -11.30 -4.55
CA LYS A 265 11.93 -11.53 -5.44
C LYS A 265 11.55 -11.32 -6.90
N GLU A 266 10.47 -11.94 -7.36
CA GLU A 266 10.00 -11.85 -8.74
C GLU A 266 9.71 -10.39 -9.15
N LEU A 267 9.00 -9.64 -8.30
CA LEU A 267 8.70 -8.23 -8.53
C LEU A 267 9.97 -7.37 -8.54
N LEU A 268 10.88 -7.59 -7.60
CA LEU A 268 12.14 -6.84 -7.55
C LEU A 268 12.97 -7.10 -8.80
N GLU A 269 13.12 -8.34 -9.24
CA GLU A 269 13.87 -8.66 -10.47
C GLU A 269 13.30 -7.97 -11.71
N VAL A 270 11.97 -7.90 -11.85
CA VAL A 270 11.30 -7.16 -12.93
C VAL A 270 11.56 -5.66 -12.81
N VAL A 271 11.39 -5.10 -11.61
CA VAL A 271 11.48 -3.66 -11.38
C VAL A 271 12.92 -3.14 -11.53
N VAL A 272 13.93 -3.86 -11.01
CA VAL A 272 15.34 -3.44 -11.10
C VAL A 272 15.97 -3.71 -12.46
N SER A 273 15.38 -4.59 -13.29
CA SER A 273 15.86 -4.82 -14.66
C SER A 273 15.27 -3.84 -15.65
N GLY A 274 14.11 -3.24 -15.33
CA GLY A 274 13.39 -2.41 -16.29
C GLY A 274 12.90 -3.20 -17.51
N ASP A 275 12.83 -4.53 -17.41
CA ASP A 275 12.43 -5.42 -18.51
C ASP A 275 10.93 -5.27 -18.78
N TYR A 276 10.63 -4.47 -19.79
CA TYR A 276 9.27 -4.17 -20.22
C TYR A 276 8.50 -5.45 -20.56
N ASP A 277 9.09 -6.41 -21.27
CA ASP A 277 8.40 -7.61 -21.74
C ASP A 277 8.14 -8.60 -20.60
N ARG A 278 9.11 -8.76 -19.68
CA ARG A 278 8.91 -9.56 -18.47
C ARG A 278 7.82 -8.97 -17.58
N ALA A 279 7.79 -7.65 -17.42
CA ALA A 279 6.69 -6.96 -16.78
C ALA A 279 5.33 -7.24 -17.45
N GLY A 280 5.30 -7.27 -18.78
CA GLY A 280 4.09 -7.60 -19.55
C GLY A 280 3.58 -9.01 -19.27
N ARG A 281 4.48 -10.00 -19.24
CA ARG A 281 4.13 -11.39 -18.93
C ARG A 281 3.55 -11.52 -17.52
N LEU A 282 4.19 -10.91 -16.53
CA LEU A 282 3.72 -10.91 -15.14
C LEU A 282 2.32 -10.28 -15.01
N ILE A 283 2.08 -9.15 -15.69
CA ILE A 283 0.76 -8.50 -15.71
C ILE A 283 -0.30 -9.37 -16.40
N VAL A 284 0.02 -10.03 -17.52
CA VAL A 284 -0.93 -10.93 -18.19
C VAL A 284 -1.26 -12.14 -17.32
N GLU A 285 -0.24 -12.68 -16.63
CA GLU A 285 -0.36 -13.87 -15.82
C GLU A 285 -1.19 -13.63 -14.54
N TYR A 286 -0.98 -12.49 -13.87
CA TYR A 286 -1.55 -12.23 -12.55
C TYR A 286 -2.46 -11.00 -12.47
N GLY A 287 -2.54 -10.16 -13.50
CA GLY A 287 -3.25 -8.88 -13.44
C GLY A 287 -4.76 -8.96 -13.67
N LEU A 288 -5.28 -10.13 -14.05
CA LEU A 288 -6.71 -10.31 -14.31
C LEU A 288 -7.49 -10.61 -13.03
N ILE A 289 -8.60 -9.91 -12.81
CA ILE A 289 -9.54 -10.26 -11.74
C ILE A 289 -10.16 -11.61 -12.08
N SER A 290 -9.91 -12.62 -11.24
CA SER A 290 -10.45 -13.97 -11.39
C SER A 290 -11.98 -13.98 -11.20
N GLU A 291 -12.64 -15.01 -11.73
CA GLU A 291 -14.12 -15.09 -11.67
C GLU A 291 -14.64 -15.15 -10.24
N ASP A 292 -14.00 -15.93 -9.38
CA ASP A 292 -14.37 -16.03 -7.96
C ASP A 292 -14.31 -14.67 -7.26
N VAL A 293 -13.27 -13.87 -7.53
CA VAL A 293 -13.14 -12.52 -6.98
C VAL A 293 -14.25 -11.62 -7.54
N ARG A 294 -14.55 -11.71 -8.84
CA ARG A 294 -15.65 -10.94 -9.46
C ARG A 294 -17.00 -11.28 -8.85
N GLU A 295 -17.29 -12.55 -8.66
CA GLU A 295 -18.52 -13.00 -7.99
C GLU A 295 -18.59 -12.47 -6.56
N LYS A 296 -17.52 -12.61 -5.78
CA LYS A 296 -17.47 -12.06 -4.42
C LYS A 296 -17.68 -10.55 -4.39
N LEU A 297 -17.09 -9.80 -5.33
CA LEU A 297 -17.27 -8.35 -5.41
C LEU A 297 -18.74 -7.95 -5.61
N SER A 298 -19.52 -8.76 -6.32
CA SER A 298 -20.96 -8.53 -6.52
C SER A 298 -21.76 -8.66 -5.22
N GLU A 299 -21.36 -9.56 -4.32
CA GLU A 299 -21.95 -9.72 -2.99
C GLU A 299 -21.63 -8.55 -2.04
N LEU A 300 -20.66 -7.71 -2.39
CA LEU A 300 -20.24 -6.56 -1.59
C LEU A 300 -20.93 -5.25 -2.01
N ALA A 301 -21.94 -5.30 -2.88
CA ALA A 301 -22.61 -4.12 -3.43
C ALA A 301 -23.14 -3.17 -2.33
N ASP A 302 -23.69 -3.72 -1.25
CA ASP A 302 -24.28 -2.95 -0.14
C ASP A 302 -23.25 -2.45 0.89
N VAL A 303 -22.00 -2.90 0.80
CA VAL A 303 -20.93 -2.41 1.68
C VAL A 303 -20.43 -1.07 1.16
N PRO A 304 -20.28 -0.01 1.96
CA PRO A 304 -19.68 1.24 1.47
C PRO A 304 -18.30 1.02 0.84
N VAL A 305 -18.07 1.60 -0.35
CA VAL A 305 -16.77 1.54 -1.05
C VAL A 305 -15.72 2.40 -0.34
N ASP A 306 -16.14 3.58 0.10
CA ASP A 306 -15.30 4.53 0.81
C ASP A 306 -16.15 5.45 1.70
N ILE A 307 -15.59 6.57 2.16
CA ILE A 307 -16.26 7.51 3.06
C ILE A 307 -16.55 8.83 2.35
N ARG A 308 -17.58 9.54 2.81
CA ARG A 308 -17.83 10.94 2.44
C ARG A 308 -17.63 11.82 3.68
N PRO A 309 -16.51 12.55 3.80
CA PRO A 309 -16.25 13.37 4.97
C PRO A 309 -17.25 14.53 5.10
N GLU A 310 -17.83 14.66 6.29
CA GLU A 310 -18.49 15.89 6.72
C GLU A 310 -17.58 16.63 7.70
N TYR A 311 -17.04 17.77 7.28
CA TYR A 311 -16.12 18.56 8.10
C TYR A 311 -16.87 19.56 8.98
N PRO A 312 -16.94 19.36 10.32
CA PRO A 312 -17.67 20.28 11.20
C PRO A 312 -17.08 21.69 11.19
N ILE A 313 -15.76 21.82 10.98
CA ILE A 313 -15.07 23.12 10.86
C ILE A 313 -15.66 23.98 9.75
N LYS A 314 -16.16 23.38 8.66
CA LYS A 314 -16.82 24.12 7.58
C LYS A 314 -18.10 24.78 8.10
N LYS A 315 -18.93 24.02 8.84
CA LYS A 315 -20.18 24.53 9.44
C LYS A 315 -19.89 25.61 10.48
N ALA A 316 -18.85 25.44 11.31
CA ALA A 316 -18.46 26.43 12.32
C ALA A 316 -17.99 27.76 11.69
N LEU A 317 -17.15 27.68 10.64
CA LEU A 317 -16.67 28.86 9.92
C LEU A 317 -17.80 29.59 9.18
N GLU A 318 -18.75 28.87 8.57
CA GLU A 318 -19.92 29.44 7.89
C GLU A 318 -20.88 30.15 8.85
N LYS A 319 -21.00 29.65 10.10
CA LYS A 319 -21.81 30.29 11.15
C LYS A 319 -21.15 31.52 11.78
N GLY A 320 -19.92 31.85 11.39
CA GLY A 320 -19.17 32.93 12.04
C GLY A 320 -18.80 32.62 13.48
N GLU A 321 -18.82 31.35 13.90
CA GLU A 321 -18.35 30.88 15.20
C GLU A 321 -16.81 30.96 15.22
N ARG A 322 -16.29 32.19 15.20
CA ARG A 322 -14.92 32.48 15.60
C ARG A 322 -14.90 32.32 17.12
N ASN A 323 -14.63 31.11 17.60
CA ASN A 323 -14.31 30.92 19.02
C ASN A 323 -13.02 31.68 19.33
N GLY A 324 -13.17 32.94 19.70
CA GLY A 324 -12.22 33.68 20.51
C GLY A 324 -12.45 33.27 21.96
N LYS A 325 -11.66 32.29 22.41
CA LYS A 325 -11.09 32.09 23.76
C LYS A 325 -10.65 30.64 23.91
#